data_AF-A0A9D3N099-F1
#
_entry.id   AF-A0A9D3N099-F1
#
_cell.length_a   1.000
_cell.length_b   1.000
_cell.length_c   1.000
_cell.angle_alpha   90.00
_cell.angle_beta   90.00
_cell.angle_gamma   90.00
#
_symmetry.space_group_name_H-M   'P 1'
#
loop_
_entity.id
_entity.type
_entity.pdbx_description
1 polymer ?
#
loop_
_entity_poly.entity_id
_entity_poly.type
_entity_poly.pdbx_seq_one_letter_code
_entity_poly.pdbx_strand_id
1 'polypeptide(L)'
;MPGGLCPLRGPVDQGDGLLATRFDCSICQLRCISSSYLTETNLNGSMKYAKYMEIHSTEAVRHVYKRASLTHLPKKPTLHLLWAAFEEQQGNVDEARGILRNLEEAVPGLAMVRLRRVNLERRHGNLEESASLLQDAIANGKNVSESSFYSIKLARHLFKVQKSLQKARKVLLEAIEKDKTSPKLYLNLLELEYSGDVRQSEEQILSCFDRALSSPLPLESRLTFSQRKVEFLEDFGSDVNMLVTSYEEHQKLLKEHESTKRKAENGSQEPDPKKQRTEDHAMTTGPMMPDMQANHSAYNYNWYQQYNYQNPWGYGHYYPPPPT
;
A
#
# COMPACT_ATOMS: atom_id res chain seq x y z
N MET A 1 54.41 24.72 14.14
CA MET A 1 54.61 24.54 15.59
C MET A 1 54.04 25.74 16.31
N PRO A 2 53.39 25.60 17.47
CA PRO A 2 52.17 24.85 17.81
C PRO A 2 51.11 25.87 18.34
N GLY A 3 49.87 25.57 18.74
CA GLY A 3 49.15 24.35 19.09
C GLY A 3 47.76 24.74 19.63
N GLY A 4 46.89 23.76 19.79
CA GLY A 4 45.55 23.94 20.36
C GLY A 4 44.90 22.59 20.60
N LEU A 5 45.33 21.94 21.68
CA LEU A 5 44.81 20.69 22.24
C LEU A 5 43.35 20.83 22.72
N CYS A 6 42.57 19.76 22.60
CA CYS A 6 41.76 19.22 23.70
C CYS A 6 41.27 17.79 23.41
N PRO A 7 40.93 17.00 24.46
CA PRO A 7 41.37 15.62 24.59
C PRO A 7 40.20 14.62 24.67
N LEU A 8 40.53 13.32 24.57
CA LEU A 8 40.17 12.24 25.51
C LEU A 8 40.27 10.91 24.77
N ARG A 9 41.45 10.30 24.91
CA ARG A 9 41.76 8.93 24.48
C ARG A 9 41.50 8.03 25.69
N GLY A 10 40.38 7.31 25.69
CA GLY A 10 40.21 6.10 26.49
C GLY A 10 40.88 4.90 25.81
N PRO A 11 41.23 3.84 26.54
CA PRO A 11 42.02 2.74 25.99
C PRO A 11 41.24 1.99 24.92
N VAL A 12 41.91 1.75 23.80
CA VAL A 12 41.40 1.06 22.62
C VAL A 12 41.58 -0.44 22.85
N ASP A 13 40.48 -1.18 23.02
CA ASP A 13 40.48 -2.61 22.75
C ASP A 13 40.69 -2.81 21.24
N GLN A 14 41.81 -3.45 20.91
CA GLN A 14 42.33 -3.63 19.56
C GLN A 14 41.52 -4.71 18.81
N GLY A 15 40.31 -4.36 18.39
CA GLY A 15 39.48 -5.21 17.53
C GLY A 15 38.32 -4.46 16.88
N ASP A 16 37.67 -3.56 17.63
CA ASP A 16 36.40 -2.94 17.22
C ASP A 16 36.56 -1.55 16.56
N GLY A 17 37.73 -0.92 16.72
CA GLY A 17 37.99 0.42 16.19
C GLY A 17 38.02 0.53 14.67
N LEU A 18 38.34 -0.56 13.94
CA LEU A 18 38.51 -0.53 12.47
C LEU A 18 37.19 -0.51 11.69
N LEU A 19 36.12 -1.09 12.24
CA LEU A 19 34.80 -1.08 11.62
C LEU A 19 34.08 0.25 11.87
N ALA A 20 34.14 0.77 13.10
CA ALA A 20 33.60 2.10 13.43
C ALA A 20 34.29 3.21 12.61
N THR A 21 35.64 3.18 12.52
CA THR A 21 36.38 4.13 11.68
C THR A 21 36.15 3.92 10.19
N ARG A 22 35.91 2.70 9.68
CA ARG A 22 35.51 2.50 8.28
C ARG A 22 34.09 3.01 7.97
N PHE A 23 33.16 2.91 8.91
CA PHE A 23 31.80 3.45 8.76
C PHE A 23 31.76 4.98 8.89
N ASP A 24 32.50 5.56 9.83
CA ASP A 24 32.68 7.02 9.91
C ASP A 24 33.45 7.56 8.70
N CYS A 25 34.44 6.81 8.19
CA CYS A 25 35.17 7.17 6.98
C CYS A 25 34.31 7.01 5.72
N SER A 26 33.43 6.00 5.63
CA SER A 26 32.51 5.89 4.47
C SER A 26 31.41 6.96 4.50
N ILE A 27 30.88 7.33 5.68
CA ILE A 27 29.97 8.48 5.81
C ILE A 27 30.69 9.81 5.47
N CYS A 28 31.98 9.96 5.80
CA CYS A 28 32.78 11.14 5.44
C CYS A 28 33.32 11.14 3.99
N GLN A 29 33.60 9.99 3.37
CA GLN A 29 34.14 9.87 2.01
C GLN A 29 33.07 10.03 0.92
N LEU A 30 31.78 10.03 1.27
CA LEU A 30 30.65 10.16 0.35
C LEU A 30 30.40 11.60 -0.14
N ARG A 31 31.43 12.45 -0.22
CA ARG A 31 31.29 13.86 -0.65
C ARG A 31 31.23 14.07 -2.17
N CYS A 32 31.34 13.04 -3.01
CA CYS A 32 31.57 13.23 -4.45
C CYS A 32 30.89 12.27 -5.45
N ILE A 33 29.83 11.53 -5.10
CA ILE A 33 29.16 10.64 -6.06
C ILE A 33 27.65 10.95 -6.11
N SER A 34 27.05 10.87 -7.29
CA SER A 34 25.73 11.41 -7.64
C SER A 34 24.58 11.11 -6.63
N SER A 35 23.74 12.13 -6.43
CA SER A 35 22.70 12.27 -5.39
C SER A 35 21.77 11.06 -5.21
N SER A 36 21.44 10.33 -6.27
CA SER A 36 20.55 9.15 -6.20
C SER A 36 21.20 7.95 -5.49
N TYR A 37 22.44 7.62 -5.84
CA TYR A 37 23.19 6.48 -5.27
C TYR A 37 23.54 6.68 -3.80
N LEU A 38 23.79 7.93 -3.39
CA LEU A 38 24.03 8.26 -1.99
C LEU A 38 22.82 7.94 -1.11
N THR A 39 21.59 8.15 -1.59
CA THR A 39 20.42 7.95 -0.71
C THR A 39 20.15 6.49 -0.38
N GLU A 40 20.34 5.59 -1.34
CA GLU A 40 20.08 4.16 -1.15
C GLU A 40 21.23 3.47 -0.41
N THR A 41 22.47 3.83 -0.72
CA THR A 41 23.65 3.34 0.02
C THR A 41 23.66 3.85 1.46
N ASN A 42 23.32 5.12 1.72
CA ASN A 42 23.17 5.64 3.08
C ASN A 42 22.00 5.01 3.83
N LEU A 43 20.88 4.74 3.16
CA LEU A 43 19.74 4.04 3.76
C LEU A 43 20.14 2.62 4.19
N ASN A 44 20.70 1.84 3.27
CA ASN A 44 21.14 0.46 3.53
C ASN A 44 22.26 0.39 4.56
N GLY A 45 23.22 1.32 4.51
CA GLY A 45 24.30 1.45 5.49
C GLY A 45 23.76 1.76 6.88
N SER A 46 22.85 2.73 7.00
CA SER A 46 22.24 3.10 8.28
C SER A 46 21.42 1.95 8.88
N MET A 47 20.66 1.21 8.06
CA MET A 47 19.90 0.06 8.53
C MET A 47 20.81 -1.08 9.02
N LYS A 48 21.89 -1.38 8.30
CA LYS A 48 22.86 -2.41 8.73
C LYS A 48 23.59 -1.99 10.00
N TYR A 49 23.95 -0.72 10.11
CA TYR A 49 24.64 -0.18 11.27
C TYR A 49 23.74 -0.12 12.50
N ALA A 50 22.47 0.25 12.34
CA ALA A 50 21.48 0.16 13.42
C ALA A 50 21.36 -1.27 13.95
N LYS A 51 21.21 -2.27 13.06
CA LYS A 51 21.17 -3.69 13.46
C LYS A 51 22.44 -4.17 14.17
N TYR A 52 23.61 -3.70 13.74
CA TYR A 52 24.86 -4.01 14.43
C TYR A 52 24.86 -3.40 15.85
N MET A 53 24.39 -2.17 15.98
CA MET A 53 24.33 -1.47 17.28
C MET A 53 23.27 -2.01 18.23
N GLU A 54 22.23 -2.71 17.75
CA GLU A 54 21.22 -3.37 18.60
C GLU A 54 21.84 -4.35 19.61
N ILE A 55 22.97 -4.97 19.24
CA ILE A 55 23.70 -5.91 20.11
C ILE A 55 24.46 -5.16 21.22
N HIS A 56 24.87 -3.92 20.96
CA HIS A 56 25.78 -3.16 21.83
C HIS A 56 25.04 -2.19 22.75
N SER A 57 24.11 -1.39 22.23
CA SER A 57 23.40 -0.37 23.01
C SER A 57 22.19 0.18 22.28
N THR A 58 21.05 0.27 22.99
CA THR A 58 19.81 0.86 22.49
C THR A 58 19.94 2.37 22.24
N GLU A 59 20.73 3.08 23.04
CA GLU A 59 20.97 4.52 22.85
C GLU A 59 21.80 4.80 21.60
N ALA A 60 22.77 3.94 21.29
CA ALA A 60 23.55 4.05 20.06
C ALA A 60 22.66 3.87 18.82
N VAL A 61 21.74 2.89 18.85
CA VAL A 61 20.76 2.68 17.77
C VAL A 61 19.86 3.89 17.57
N ARG A 62 19.35 4.48 18.66
CA ARG A 62 18.57 5.73 18.63
C ARG A 62 19.33 6.86 17.96
N HIS A 63 20.59 7.07 18.36
CA HIS A 63 21.43 8.11 17.77
C HIS A 63 21.67 7.90 16.27
N VAL A 64 21.89 6.65 15.83
CA VAL A 64 22.03 6.28 14.42
C VAL A 64 20.77 6.64 13.64
N TYR A 65 19.60 6.21 14.12
CA TYR A 65 18.34 6.53 13.45
C TYR A 65 18.05 8.03 13.41
N LYS A 66 18.29 8.75 14.51
CA LYS A 66 18.09 10.20 14.57
C LYS A 66 18.99 10.93 13.57
N ARG A 67 20.28 10.60 13.53
CA ARG A 67 21.24 11.22 12.59
C ARG A 67 20.89 10.89 11.13
N ALA A 68 20.59 9.64 10.85
CA ALA A 68 20.27 9.21 9.49
C ALA A 68 18.93 9.79 9.00
N SER A 69 17.91 9.83 9.85
CA SER A 69 16.58 10.36 9.53
C SER A 69 16.54 11.88 9.45
N LEU A 70 17.20 12.61 10.36
CA LEU A 70 17.10 14.08 10.41
C LEU A 70 18.14 14.77 9.51
N THR A 71 19.35 14.23 9.39
CA THR A 71 20.45 14.89 8.67
C THR A 71 20.58 14.40 7.23
N HIS A 72 20.60 13.07 7.04
CA HIS A 72 20.94 12.49 5.74
C HIS A 72 19.72 12.25 4.85
N LEU A 73 18.61 11.78 5.42
CA LEU A 73 17.45 11.29 4.66
C LEU A 73 16.09 11.79 5.22
N PRO A 74 15.89 13.12 5.36
CA PRO A 74 14.69 13.68 5.99
C PRO A 74 13.37 13.34 5.28
N LYS A 75 13.39 13.11 3.97
CA LYS A 75 12.19 12.81 3.17
C LYS A 75 12.02 11.34 2.83
N LYS A 76 12.91 10.44 3.28
CA LYS A 76 12.83 9.00 2.96
C LYS A 76 12.03 8.27 4.03
N PRO A 77 10.78 7.87 3.76
CA PRO A 77 9.87 7.35 4.79
C PRO A 77 10.39 6.08 5.47
N THR A 78 11.06 5.19 4.72
CA THR A 78 11.55 3.89 5.21
C THR A 78 12.31 4.00 6.52
N LEU A 79 13.24 4.95 6.62
CA LEU A 79 14.09 5.07 7.79
C LEU A 79 13.35 5.63 9.00
N HIS A 80 12.48 6.62 8.78
CA HIS A 80 11.62 7.17 9.84
C HIS A 80 10.62 6.15 10.36
N LEU A 81 10.08 5.29 9.48
CA LEU A 81 9.19 4.20 9.88
C LEU A 81 9.90 3.14 10.72
N LEU A 82 11.16 2.82 10.38
CA LEU A 82 12.01 1.92 11.17
C LEU A 82 12.37 2.54 12.51
N TRP A 83 12.71 3.83 12.54
CA TRP A 83 13.00 4.55 13.77
C TRP A 83 11.79 4.58 14.71
N ALA A 84 10.59 4.92 14.19
CA ALA A 84 9.37 4.88 14.97
C ALA A 84 9.04 3.47 15.49
N ALA A 85 9.31 2.43 14.69
CA ALA A 85 9.15 1.04 15.12
C ALA A 85 10.11 0.67 16.25
N PHE A 86 11.36 1.12 16.15
CA PHE A 86 12.38 0.91 17.18
C PHE A 86 11.97 1.60 18.49
N GLU A 87 11.55 2.87 18.47
CA GLU A 87 11.11 3.56 19.69
C GLU A 87 9.88 2.90 20.31
N GLU A 88 8.93 2.43 19.49
CA GLU A 88 7.79 1.65 19.96
C GLU A 88 8.23 0.34 20.65
N GLN A 89 9.21 -0.38 20.10
CA GLN A 89 9.77 -1.60 20.70
C GLN A 89 10.46 -1.31 22.04
N GLN A 90 11.09 -0.14 22.19
CA GLN A 90 11.70 0.29 23.45
C GLN A 90 10.67 0.82 24.48
N GLY A 91 9.39 0.90 24.12
CA GLY A 91 8.32 1.44 24.96
C GLY A 91 8.15 2.96 24.90
N ASN A 92 8.93 3.67 24.08
CA ASN A 92 8.85 5.12 23.88
C ASN A 92 7.78 5.50 22.86
N VAL A 93 6.52 5.22 23.19
CA VAL A 93 5.38 5.39 22.28
C VAL A 93 5.18 6.85 21.86
N ASP A 94 5.35 7.80 22.78
CA ASP A 94 5.15 9.23 22.48
C ASP A 94 6.19 9.77 21.48
N GLU A 95 7.42 9.29 21.56
CA GLU A 95 8.45 9.63 20.58
C GLU A 95 8.11 9.02 19.21
N ALA A 96 7.66 7.76 19.18
CA ALA A 96 7.18 7.13 17.94
C ALA A 96 6.02 7.91 17.30
N ARG A 97 5.08 8.44 18.09
CA ARG A 97 4.02 9.34 17.60
C ARG A 97 4.59 10.61 16.99
N GLY A 98 5.53 11.24 17.68
CA GLY A 98 6.21 12.46 17.24
C GLY A 98 6.93 12.27 15.90
N ILE A 99 7.70 11.20 15.76
CA ILE A 99 8.42 10.84 14.53
C ILE A 99 7.45 10.68 13.36
N LEU A 100 6.37 9.92 13.56
CA LEU A 100 5.41 9.66 12.47
C LEU A 100 4.61 10.91 12.09
N ARG A 101 4.26 11.77 13.05
CA ARG A 101 3.61 13.06 12.78
C ARG A 101 4.53 13.97 11.95
N ASN A 102 5.78 14.12 12.37
CA ASN A 102 6.76 14.95 11.66
C ASN A 102 7.02 14.41 10.24
N LEU A 103 7.05 13.09 10.07
CA LEU A 103 7.19 12.47 8.75
C LEU A 103 5.99 12.75 7.85
N GLU A 104 4.77 12.70 8.40
CA GLU A 104 3.56 12.99 7.63
C GLU A 104 3.49 14.45 7.18
N GLU A 105 3.91 15.38 8.04
CA GLU A 105 4.04 16.81 7.71
C GLU A 105 5.12 17.05 6.64
N ALA A 106 6.25 16.34 6.73
CA ALA A 106 7.34 16.46 5.77
C ALA A 106 7.01 15.85 4.39
N VAL A 107 6.20 14.78 4.36
CA VAL A 107 5.83 14.04 3.14
C VAL A 107 4.31 13.75 3.12
N PRO A 108 3.48 14.77 2.84
CA PRO A 108 2.02 14.64 2.85
C PRO A 108 1.51 13.80 1.68
N GLY A 109 0.41 13.07 1.91
CA GLY A 109 -0.24 12.23 0.90
C GLY A 109 0.32 10.81 0.78
N LEU A 110 1.27 10.42 1.64
CA LEU A 110 1.80 9.06 1.65
C LEU A 110 0.98 8.15 2.57
N ALA A 111 0.08 7.37 1.99
CA ALA A 111 -0.85 6.51 2.72
C ALA A 111 -0.18 5.55 3.72
N MET A 112 1.04 5.07 3.42
CA MET A 112 1.75 4.17 4.32
C MET A 112 2.09 4.81 5.68
N VAL A 113 2.35 6.12 5.72
CA VAL A 113 2.68 6.87 6.94
C VAL A 113 1.44 7.02 7.80
N ARG A 114 0.33 7.46 7.19
CA ARG A 114 -0.97 7.56 7.87
C ARG A 114 -1.39 6.22 8.47
N LEU A 115 -1.30 5.15 7.69
CA LEU A 115 -1.62 3.80 8.17
C LEU A 115 -0.67 3.32 9.27
N ARG A 116 0.60 3.75 9.29
CA ARG A 116 1.50 3.43 10.39
C ARG A 116 1.06 4.10 11.69
N ARG A 117 0.66 5.37 11.65
CA ARG A 117 0.12 6.10 12.81
C ARG A 117 -1.14 5.45 13.36
N VAL A 118 -2.09 5.15 12.49
CA VAL A 118 -3.33 4.44 12.86
C VAL A 118 -3.02 3.10 13.54
N ASN A 119 -2.07 2.34 13.01
CA ASN A 119 -1.69 1.05 13.58
C ASN A 119 -0.95 1.16 14.92
N LEU A 120 -0.18 2.22 15.14
CA LEU A 120 0.45 2.53 16.42
C LEU A 120 -0.63 2.73 17.48
N GLU A 121 -1.57 3.65 17.24
CA GLU A 121 -2.68 3.92 18.18
C GLU A 121 -3.52 2.67 18.45
N ARG A 122 -3.77 1.85 17.42
CA ARG A 122 -4.47 0.57 17.57
C ARG A 122 -3.75 -0.39 18.52
N ARG A 123 -2.41 -0.51 18.46
CA ARG A 123 -1.64 -1.42 19.34
C ARG A 123 -1.62 -0.94 20.79
N HIS A 124 -1.72 0.37 21.00
CA HIS A 124 -1.75 0.97 22.34
C HIS A 124 -3.17 1.19 22.90
N GLY A 125 -4.21 0.66 22.25
CA GLY A 125 -5.59 0.71 22.76
C GLY A 125 -6.34 2.02 22.47
N ASN A 126 -5.72 2.98 21.80
CA ASN A 126 -6.33 4.27 21.43
C ASN A 126 -7.19 4.12 20.16
N LEU A 127 -8.28 3.38 20.29
CA LEU A 127 -9.16 3.05 19.15
C LEU A 127 -9.90 4.27 18.59
N GLU A 128 -10.25 5.23 19.44
CA GLU A 128 -10.91 6.47 19.03
C GLU A 128 -9.97 7.35 18.19
N GLU A 129 -8.74 7.57 18.65
CA GLU A 129 -7.71 8.30 17.90
C GLU A 129 -7.37 7.60 16.57
N SER A 130 -7.25 6.26 16.59
CA SER A 130 -7.06 5.47 15.36
C SER A 130 -8.18 5.71 14.34
N ALA A 131 -9.44 5.76 14.78
CA ALA A 131 -10.58 6.05 13.92
C ALA A 131 -10.60 7.51 13.45
N SER A 132 -10.31 8.46 14.35
CA SER A 132 -10.21 9.90 14.07
C SER A 132 -9.16 10.17 12.98
N LEU A 133 -7.98 9.54 13.07
CA LEU A 133 -6.94 9.64 12.05
C LEU A 133 -7.41 9.16 10.67
N LEU A 134 -8.25 8.12 10.59
CA LEU A 134 -8.79 7.69 9.30
C LEU A 134 -9.89 8.64 8.82
N GLN A 135 -10.74 9.16 9.71
CA GLN A 135 -11.79 10.13 9.36
C GLN A 135 -11.20 11.44 8.83
N ASP A 136 -10.18 11.98 9.50
CA ASP A 136 -9.45 13.17 9.05
C ASP A 136 -8.78 12.94 7.69
N ALA A 137 -8.27 11.72 7.41
CA ALA A 137 -7.72 11.38 6.10
C ALA A 137 -8.79 11.27 5.00
N ILE A 138 -10.02 10.90 5.34
CA ILE A 138 -11.17 10.91 4.41
C ILE A 138 -11.60 12.35 4.14
N ALA A 139 -11.61 13.21 5.16
CA ALA A 139 -12.01 14.61 5.02
C ALA A 139 -11.01 15.44 4.21
N ASN A 140 -9.71 15.20 4.42
CA ASN A 140 -8.62 15.92 3.76
C ASN A 140 -8.06 15.20 2.51
N GLY A 141 -8.72 14.15 2.04
CA GLY A 141 -8.27 13.39 0.87
C GLY A 141 -8.24 14.27 -0.39
N LYS A 142 -7.16 14.21 -1.16
CA LYS A 142 -7.00 15.04 -2.38
C LYS A 142 -7.94 14.58 -3.48
N ASN A 143 -8.10 13.26 -3.58
CA ASN A 143 -8.86 12.61 -4.63
C ASN A 143 -10.00 11.78 -4.03
N VAL A 144 -11.08 11.61 -4.81
CA VAL A 144 -12.19 10.73 -4.46
C VAL A 144 -11.69 9.30 -4.20
N SER A 145 -10.81 8.78 -5.05
CA SER A 145 -10.19 7.45 -4.89
C SER A 145 -9.37 7.31 -3.59
N GLU A 146 -8.72 8.39 -3.13
CA GLU A 146 -7.98 8.39 -1.85
C GLU A 146 -8.95 8.35 -0.67
N SER A 147 -10.03 9.13 -0.73
CA SER A 147 -11.11 9.11 0.26
C SER A 147 -11.78 7.74 0.34
N SER A 148 -12.04 7.11 -0.82
CA SER A 148 -12.55 5.73 -0.92
C SER A 148 -11.59 4.73 -0.29
N PHE A 149 -10.29 4.86 -0.52
CA PHE A 149 -9.27 4.01 0.10
C PHE A 149 -9.29 4.11 1.64
N TYR A 150 -9.29 5.32 2.20
CA TYR A 150 -9.33 5.48 3.66
C TYR A 150 -10.68 5.05 4.25
N SER A 151 -11.79 5.22 3.53
CA SER A 151 -13.11 4.74 3.96
C SER A 151 -13.14 3.21 4.09
N ILE A 152 -12.51 2.49 3.16
CA ILE A 152 -12.34 1.03 3.25
C ILE A 152 -11.53 0.65 4.50
N LYS A 153 -10.43 1.37 4.77
CA LYS A 153 -9.59 1.12 5.95
C LYS A 153 -10.33 1.39 7.25
N LEU A 154 -11.13 2.46 7.29
CA LEU A 154 -11.98 2.81 8.44
C LEU A 154 -13.04 1.74 8.69
N ALA A 155 -13.78 1.34 7.66
CA ALA A 155 -14.80 0.30 7.77
C ALA A 155 -14.21 -1.01 8.30
N ARG A 156 -13.05 -1.44 7.78
CA ARG A 156 -12.36 -2.64 8.24
C ARG A 156 -11.89 -2.52 9.70
N HIS A 157 -11.39 -1.35 10.10
CA HIS A 157 -11.02 -1.09 11.50
C HIS A 157 -12.23 -1.20 12.43
N LEU A 158 -13.33 -0.50 12.10
CA LEU A 158 -14.57 -0.52 12.89
C LEU A 158 -15.16 -1.93 13.00
N PHE A 159 -15.13 -2.69 11.91
CA PHE A 159 -15.66 -4.04 11.89
C PHE A 159 -14.77 -5.05 12.63
N LYS A 160 -13.49 -5.16 12.26
CA LYS A 160 -12.63 -6.23 12.77
C LYS A 160 -12.09 -5.94 14.17
N VAL A 161 -11.87 -4.67 14.52
CA VAL A 161 -11.30 -4.25 15.81
C VAL A 161 -12.40 -3.87 16.78
N GLN A 162 -13.27 -2.91 16.43
CA GLN A 162 -14.32 -2.41 17.33
C GLN A 162 -15.60 -3.26 17.32
N LYS A 163 -15.67 -4.32 16.49
CA LYS A 163 -16.81 -5.25 16.36
C LYS A 163 -18.14 -4.56 16.02
N SER A 164 -18.08 -3.40 15.39
CA SER A 164 -19.26 -2.59 15.07
C SER A 164 -19.61 -2.70 13.59
N LEU A 165 -20.40 -3.71 13.24
CA LEU A 165 -20.84 -3.98 11.87
C LEU A 165 -21.67 -2.82 11.29
N GLN A 166 -22.62 -2.28 12.05
CA GLN A 166 -23.53 -1.23 11.57
C GLN A 166 -22.78 0.06 11.22
N LYS A 167 -21.81 0.47 12.04
CA LYS A 167 -20.96 1.64 11.73
C LYS A 167 -20.07 1.39 10.50
N ALA A 168 -19.49 0.19 10.37
CA ALA A 168 -18.67 -0.15 9.22
C ALA A 168 -19.48 -0.11 7.91
N ARG A 169 -20.71 -0.68 7.94
CA ARG A 169 -21.66 -0.63 6.82
C ARG A 169 -21.98 0.81 6.44
N LYS A 170 -22.34 1.64 7.42
CA LYS A 170 -22.65 3.07 7.20
C LYS A 170 -21.50 3.80 6.50
N VAL A 171 -20.27 3.62 6.97
CA VAL A 171 -19.08 4.24 6.35
C VAL A 171 -18.91 3.80 4.90
N LEU A 172 -19.11 2.52 4.58
CA LEU A 172 -19.01 2.02 3.20
C LEU A 172 -20.12 2.57 2.30
N LEU A 173 -21.34 2.66 2.81
CA LEU A 173 -22.46 3.23 2.06
C LEU A 173 -22.25 4.72 1.75
N GLU A 174 -21.83 5.51 2.74
CA GLU A 174 -21.47 6.92 2.55
C GLU A 174 -20.32 7.10 1.54
N ALA A 175 -19.35 6.18 1.55
CA ALA A 175 -18.26 6.20 0.57
C ALA A 175 -18.75 5.83 -0.84
N ILE A 176 -19.67 4.88 -0.98
CA ILE A 176 -20.27 4.50 -2.27
C ILE A 176 -21.09 5.66 -2.85
N GLU A 177 -21.80 6.42 -2.02
CA GLU A 177 -22.55 7.60 -2.47
C GLU A 177 -21.62 8.66 -3.09
N LYS A 178 -20.42 8.82 -2.54
CA LYS A 178 -19.39 9.73 -3.04
C LYS A 178 -18.63 9.18 -4.26
N ASP A 179 -18.37 7.87 -4.29
CA ASP A 179 -17.60 7.19 -5.34
C ASP A 179 -18.33 5.95 -5.85
N LYS A 180 -19.30 6.17 -6.75
CA LYS A 180 -20.10 5.09 -7.33
C LYS A 180 -19.31 4.22 -8.32
N THR A 181 -18.12 4.65 -8.74
CA THR A 181 -17.32 4.03 -9.80
C THR A 181 -16.24 3.08 -9.30
N SER A 182 -16.04 2.99 -7.97
CA SER A 182 -15.01 2.15 -7.38
C SER A 182 -15.53 0.75 -7.06
N PRO A 183 -15.13 -0.30 -7.80
CA PRO A 183 -15.54 -1.68 -7.50
C PRO A 183 -15.04 -2.14 -6.13
N LYS A 184 -13.95 -1.55 -5.63
CA LYS A 184 -13.34 -1.88 -4.34
C LYS A 184 -14.29 -1.62 -3.18
N LEU A 185 -15.13 -0.58 -3.26
CA LEU A 185 -16.09 -0.25 -2.20
C LEU A 185 -17.18 -1.32 -2.09
N TYR A 186 -17.77 -1.70 -3.22
CA TYR A 186 -18.78 -2.76 -3.29
C TYR A 186 -18.23 -4.11 -2.83
N LEU A 187 -16.98 -4.45 -3.21
CA LEU A 187 -16.34 -5.69 -2.75
C LEU A 187 -16.12 -5.73 -1.24
N ASN A 188 -15.74 -4.61 -0.62
CA ASN A 188 -15.56 -4.55 0.83
C ASN A 188 -16.91 -4.55 1.57
N LEU A 189 -17.96 -3.98 0.97
CA LEU A 189 -19.32 -4.08 1.51
C LEU A 189 -19.81 -5.52 1.45
N LEU A 190 -19.60 -6.21 0.33
CA LEU A 190 -19.92 -7.62 0.19
C LEU A 190 -19.13 -8.47 1.21
N GLU A 191 -17.81 -8.26 1.36
CA GLU A 191 -17.00 -8.94 2.39
C GLU A 191 -17.57 -8.74 3.81
N LEU A 192 -18.10 -7.54 4.10
CA LEU A 192 -18.73 -7.24 5.38
C LEU A 192 -20.02 -8.06 5.57
N GLU A 193 -20.89 -8.14 4.57
CA GLU A 193 -22.15 -8.90 4.68
C GLU A 193 -21.90 -10.42 4.75
N TYR A 194 -20.92 -10.94 4.01
CA TYR A 194 -20.54 -12.37 4.07
C TYR A 194 -19.88 -12.78 5.38
N SER A 195 -19.47 -11.84 6.21
CA SER A 195 -18.78 -12.14 7.47
C SER A 195 -19.70 -12.64 8.58
N GLY A 196 -21.01 -12.47 8.43
CA GLY A 196 -22.04 -12.96 9.34
C GLY A 196 -22.63 -14.31 8.93
N ASP A 197 -23.80 -14.62 9.45
CA ASP A 197 -24.60 -15.73 8.94
C ASP A 197 -25.16 -15.35 7.57
N VAL A 198 -24.75 -16.11 6.55
CA VAL A 198 -25.10 -15.90 5.15
C VAL A 198 -26.61 -15.96 4.93
N ARG A 199 -27.33 -16.84 5.63
CA ARG A 199 -28.79 -16.96 5.47
C ARG A 199 -29.53 -15.78 6.06
N GLN A 200 -29.05 -15.27 7.20
CA GLN A 200 -29.65 -14.09 7.84
C GLN A 200 -29.32 -12.80 7.09
N SER A 201 -28.18 -12.80 6.39
CA SER A 201 -27.67 -11.64 5.65
C SER A 201 -28.02 -11.67 4.16
N GLU A 202 -28.82 -12.65 3.71
CA GLU A 202 -29.14 -12.88 2.30
C GLU A 202 -29.70 -11.61 1.63
N GLU A 203 -30.67 -10.95 2.28
CA GLU A 203 -31.25 -9.70 1.79
C GLU A 203 -30.21 -8.58 1.61
N GLN A 204 -29.28 -8.44 2.57
CA GLN A 204 -28.24 -7.41 2.52
C GLN A 204 -27.18 -7.73 1.47
N ILE A 205 -26.83 -9.01 1.30
CA ILE A 205 -25.92 -9.50 0.25
C ILE A 205 -26.51 -9.22 -1.13
N LEU A 206 -27.78 -9.59 -1.34
CA LEU A 206 -28.49 -9.35 -2.60
C LEU A 206 -28.62 -7.85 -2.89
N SER A 207 -28.98 -7.04 -1.88
CA SER A 207 -28.99 -5.58 -2.00
C SER A 207 -27.62 -5.01 -2.39
N CYS A 208 -26.52 -5.59 -1.90
CA CYS A 208 -25.17 -5.20 -2.29
C CYS A 208 -24.88 -5.55 -3.77
N PHE A 209 -25.26 -6.74 -4.23
CA PHE A 209 -25.14 -7.12 -5.63
C PHE A 209 -25.97 -6.21 -6.54
N ASP A 210 -27.23 -5.98 -6.22
CA ASP A 210 -28.13 -5.14 -7.00
C ASP A 210 -27.63 -3.70 -7.09
N ARG A 211 -27.08 -3.17 -5.99
CA ARG A 211 -26.44 -1.85 -5.98
C ARG A 211 -25.22 -1.82 -6.90
N ALA A 212 -24.39 -2.86 -6.91
CA ALA A 212 -23.23 -2.92 -7.80
C ALA A 212 -23.66 -3.01 -9.28
N LEU A 213 -24.69 -3.81 -9.60
CA LEU A 213 -25.18 -4.00 -10.96
C LEU A 213 -25.88 -2.75 -11.53
N SER A 214 -26.58 -2.00 -10.69
CA SER A 214 -27.26 -0.74 -11.06
C SER A 214 -26.33 0.48 -11.08
N SER A 215 -25.10 0.34 -10.59
CA SER A 215 -24.13 1.44 -10.52
C SER A 215 -23.45 1.73 -11.88
N PRO A 216 -22.81 2.91 -12.06
CA PRO A 216 -22.01 3.23 -13.25
C PRO A 216 -20.65 2.50 -13.27
N LEU A 217 -20.54 1.31 -12.68
CA LEU A 217 -19.33 0.51 -12.72
C LEU A 217 -18.99 0.06 -14.15
N PRO A 218 -17.69 -0.12 -14.46
CA PRO A 218 -17.28 -0.70 -15.75
C PRO A 218 -17.99 -2.03 -16.02
N LEU A 219 -18.32 -2.29 -17.29
CA LEU A 219 -19.07 -3.47 -17.70
C LEU A 219 -18.42 -4.78 -17.22
N GLU A 220 -17.10 -4.89 -17.33
CA GLU A 220 -16.29 -6.00 -16.78
C GLU A 220 -16.53 -6.23 -15.29
N SER A 221 -16.57 -5.15 -14.51
CA SER A 221 -16.81 -5.23 -13.06
C SER A 221 -18.25 -5.66 -12.78
N ARG A 222 -19.24 -5.07 -13.46
CA ARG A 222 -20.66 -5.46 -13.33
C ARG A 222 -20.88 -6.92 -13.71
N LEU A 223 -20.22 -7.40 -14.77
CA LEU A 223 -20.27 -8.80 -15.19
C LEU A 223 -19.74 -9.73 -14.10
N THR A 224 -18.61 -9.38 -13.50
CA THR A 224 -18.03 -10.13 -12.37
C THR A 224 -18.99 -10.18 -11.16
N PHE A 225 -19.64 -9.05 -10.83
CA PHE A 225 -20.64 -9.02 -9.76
C PHE A 225 -21.88 -9.86 -10.10
N SER A 226 -22.32 -9.83 -11.35
CA SER A 226 -23.48 -10.59 -11.83
C SER A 226 -23.21 -12.08 -11.76
N GLN A 227 -22.03 -12.52 -12.19
CA GLN A 227 -21.61 -13.92 -12.08
C GLN A 227 -21.61 -14.38 -10.62
N ARG A 228 -20.98 -13.60 -9.71
CA ARG A 228 -20.94 -13.92 -8.28
C ARG A 228 -22.33 -13.95 -7.62
N LYS A 229 -23.28 -13.12 -8.10
CA LYS A 229 -24.67 -13.13 -7.63
C LYS A 229 -25.36 -14.46 -7.99
N VAL A 230 -25.13 -14.95 -9.22
CA VAL A 230 -25.66 -16.25 -9.66
C VAL A 230 -25.05 -17.38 -8.83
N GLU A 231 -23.72 -17.43 -8.71
CA GLU A 231 -23.02 -18.43 -7.88
C GLU A 231 -23.54 -18.43 -6.43
N PHE A 232 -23.74 -17.25 -5.84
CA PHE A 232 -24.32 -17.12 -4.51
C PHE A 232 -25.73 -17.70 -4.39
N LEU A 233 -26.60 -17.42 -5.35
CA LEU A 233 -27.97 -17.92 -5.36
C LEU A 233 -28.04 -19.43 -5.66
N GLU A 234 -27.09 -19.98 -6.43
CA GLU A 234 -26.96 -21.42 -6.63
C GLU A 234 -26.57 -22.16 -5.35
N ASP A 235 -25.59 -21.62 -4.60
CA ASP A 235 -25.06 -22.27 -3.40
C ASP A 235 -25.95 -22.07 -2.16
N PHE A 236 -26.53 -20.87 -2.00
CA PHE A 236 -27.18 -20.44 -0.76
C PHE A 236 -28.60 -19.90 -0.92
N GLY A 237 -29.07 -19.70 -2.16
CA GLY A 237 -30.35 -19.03 -2.43
C GLY A 237 -31.55 -19.79 -1.88
N SER A 238 -32.51 -19.03 -1.35
CA SER A 238 -33.76 -19.57 -0.82
C SER A 238 -34.88 -19.73 -1.86
N ASP A 239 -34.83 -18.96 -2.96
CA ASP A 239 -35.85 -18.95 -4.03
C ASP A 239 -35.23 -19.18 -5.42
N VAL A 240 -35.66 -20.26 -6.07
CA VAL A 240 -35.22 -20.64 -7.42
C VAL A 240 -35.62 -19.60 -8.47
N ASN A 241 -36.73 -18.87 -8.27
CA ASN A 241 -37.14 -17.83 -9.22
C ASN A 241 -36.16 -16.64 -9.23
N MET A 242 -35.56 -16.32 -8.08
CA MET A 242 -34.52 -15.31 -7.98
C MET A 242 -33.24 -15.73 -8.71
N LEU A 243 -32.88 -17.02 -8.64
CA LEU A 243 -31.77 -17.59 -9.39
C LEU A 243 -32.01 -17.48 -10.90
N VAL A 244 -33.18 -17.91 -11.39
CA VAL A 244 -33.54 -17.84 -12.81
C VAL A 244 -33.47 -16.38 -13.32
N THR A 245 -34.04 -15.45 -12.56
CA THR A 245 -34.03 -14.02 -12.92
C THR A 245 -32.60 -13.47 -12.97
N SER A 246 -31.76 -13.80 -11.98
CA SER A 246 -30.36 -13.35 -11.94
C SER A 246 -29.52 -13.95 -13.07
N TYR A 247 -29.81 -15.19 -13.47
CA TYR A 247 -29.17 -15.83 -14.62
C TYR A 247 -29.56 -15.14 -15.93
N GLU A 248 -30.84 -14.80 -16.13
CA GLU A 248 -31.28 -14.05 -17.31
C GLU A 248 -30.63 -12.65 -17.40
N GLU A 249 -30.51 -11.95 -16.28
CA GLU A 249 -29.79 -10.67 -16.18
C GLU A 249 -28.32 -10.82 -16.56
N HIS A 250 -27.67 -11.88 -16.06
CA HIS A 250 -26.28 -12.20 -16.39
C HIS A 250 -26.09 -12.44 -17.90
N GLN A 251 -26.97 -13.23 -18.52
CA GLN A 251 -26.92 -13.51 -19.95
C GLN A 251 -27.11 -12.25 -20.81
N LYS A 252 -27.94 -11.29 -20.35
CA LYS A 252 -28.10 -9.99 -21.03
C LYS A 252 -26.79 -9.18 -20.98
N LEU A 253 -26.15 -9.12 -19.81
CA LEU A 253 -24.87 -8.42 -19.63
C LEU A 253 -23.74 -9.05 -20.45
N LEU A 254 -23.67 -10.39 -20.54
CA LEU A 254 -22.70 -11.09 -21.39
C LEU A 254 -22.84 -10.70 -22.86
N LYS A 255 -24.07 -10.69 -23.39
CA LYS A 255 -24.34 -10.29 -24.78
C LYS A 255 -23.96 -8.83 -25.04
N GLU A 256 -24.23 -7.93 -24.09
CA GLU A 256 -23.81 -6.53 -24.19
C GLU A 256 -22.28 -6.41 -24.27
N HIS A 257 -21.56 -7.15 -23.42
CA HIS A 257 -20.11 -7.19 -23.38
C HIS A 257 -19.49 -7.70 -24.68
N GLU A 258 -19.97 -8.83 -25.19
CA GLU A 258 -19.53 -9.37 -26.49
C GLU A 258 -19.80 -8.40 -27.64
N SER A 259 -20.97 -7.76 -27.65
CA SER A 259 -21.34 -6.81 -28.71
C SER A 259 -20.43 -5.57 -28.70
N THR A 260 -20.03 -5.11 -27.52
CA THR A 260 -19.11 -3.98 -27.35
C THR A 260 -17.71 -4.35 -27.84
N LYS A 261 -17.24 -5.57 -27.54
CA LYS A 261 -15.95 -6.08 -28.03
C LYS A 261 -15.92 -6.18 -29.55
N ARG A 262 -16.95 -6.76 -30.18
CA ARG A 262 -17.04 -6.88 -31.66
C ARG A 262 -17.10 -5.52 -32.36
N LYS A 263 -17.76 -4.52 -31.76
CA LYS A 263 -17.78 -3.14 -32.28
C LYS A 263 -16.41 -2.46 -32.18
N ALA A 264 -15.66 -2.72 -31.12
CA ALA A 264 -14.30 -2.21 -30.96
C ALA A 264 -13.32 -2.81 -31.99
N GLU A 265 -13.44 -4.10 -32.30
CA GLU A 265 -12.61 -4.78 -33.31
C GLU A 265 -12.93 -4.33 -34.75
N ASN A 266 -14.21 -4.07 -35.07
CA ASN A 266 -14.62 -3.60 -36.40
C ASN A 266 -14.37 -2.09 -36.65
N GLY A 267 -14.12 -1.29 -35.61
CA GLY A 267 -13.86 0.15 -35.72
C GLY A 267 -12.41 0.53 -36.08
N SER A 268 -11.50 -0.44 -36.10
CA SER A 268 -10.06 -0.25 -36.36
C SER A 268 -9.61 -0.55 -37.79
N GLN A 269 -10.53 -0.86 -38.72
CA GLN A 269 -10.21 -0.95 -40.14
C GLN A 269 -10.35 0.43 -40.81
N GLU A 270 -9.36 1.29 -40.65
CA GLU A 270 -9.12 2.30 -41.69
C GLU A 270 -8.66 1.58 -42.97
N PRO A 271 -9.22 1.92 -44.14
CA PRO A 271 -8.81 1.33 -45.40
C PRO A 271 -7.43 1.88 -45.78
N ASP A 272 -6.41 1.04 -45.64
CA ASP A 272 -5.04 1.29 -46.05
C ASP A 272 -5.00 1.68 -47.56
N PRO A 273 -4.63 2.93 -47.92
CA PRO A 273 -4.54 3.30 -49.32
C PRO A 273 -3.27 2.71 -49.91
N LYS A 274 -3.46 1.66 -50.72
CA LYS A 274 -2.49 1.10 -51.68
C LYS A 274 -1.49 2.14 -52.21
N LYS A 275 -0.21 2.04 -51.84
CA LYS A 275 0.91 2.53 -52.65
C LYS A 275 2.12 1.59 -52.57
N GLN A 276 2.19 0.76 -53.62
CA GLN A 276 3.31 0.55 -54.53
C GLN A 276 4.74 0.41 -53.96
N ARG A 277 5.24 -0.82 -54.14
CA ARG A 277 6.62 -1.31 -54.04
C ARG A 277 7.61 -0.49 -54.90
N THR A 278 8.73 -0.09 -54.29
CA THR A 278 10.04 0.05 -54.96
C THR A 278 11.14 -0.31 -53.96
N GLU A 279 12.06 -1.18 -54.41
CA GLU A 279 13.28 -1.62 -53.73
C GLU A 279 14.40 -0.57 -53.94
N ASP A 280 15.23 -0.29 -52.93
CA ASP A 280 16.66 -0.64 -52.93
C ASP A 280 17.47 -0.12 -51.72
N HIS A 281 18.28 -1.05 -51.18
CA HIS A 281 19.54 -0.99 -50.43
C HIS A 281 20.09 0.31 -49.76
N ALA A 282 20.41 0.25 -48.46
CA ALA A 282 21.74 -0.09 -47.91
C ALA A 282 22.02 0.43 -46.46
N MET A 283 22.57 -0.48 -45.64
CA MET A 283 23.61 -0.31 -44.61
C MET A 283 23.36 0.32 -43.21
N THR A 284 23.54 -0.56 -42.22
CA THR A 284 24.38 -0.43 -40.99
C THR A 284 23.91 0.50 -39.86
N THR A 285 23.55 -0.10 -38.71
CA THR A 285 23.87 0.42 -37.37
C THR A 285 23.72 -0.69 -36.32
N GLY A 286 24.65 -0.73 -35.35
CA GLY A 286 24.85 -1.81 -34.38
C GLY A 286 23.79 -1.93 -33.27
N PRO A 287 23.95 -2.88 -32.34
CA PRO A 287 22.95 -3.15 -31.30
C PRO A 287 22.83 -1.95 -30.36
N MET A 288 21.69 -1.25 -30.43
CA MET A 288 21.28 -0.28 -29.43
C MET A 288 21.01 -1.01 -28.11
N MET A 289 21.73 -0.58 -27.07
CA MET A 289 21.40 -0.84 -25.67
C MET A 289 19.96 -0.42 -25.38
N PRO A 290 19.20 -1.15 -24.55
CA PRO A 290 17.93 -0.65 -24.05
C PRO A 290 18.18 0.57 -23.17
N ASP A 291 17.56 1.67 -23.57
CA ASP A 291 17.44 2.90 -22.82
C ASP A 291 16.95 2.63 -21.40
N MET A 292 17.68 3.21 -20.45
CA MET A 292 17.50 3.08 -19.01
C MET A 292 16.40 4.07 -18.58
N GLN A 293 15.19 3.88 -19.09
CA GLN A 293 14.05 4.71 -18.73
C GLN A 293 13.31 4.11 -17.54
N ALA A 294 13.58 4.71 -16.38
CA ALA A 294 12.66 4.86 -15.26
C ALA A 294 12.11 3.57 -14.63
N ASN A 295 12.84 3.14 -13.61
CA ASN A 295 12.40 2.38 -12.45
C ASN A 295 11.11 2.96 -11.83
N HIS A 296 9.96 2.63 -12.42
CA HIS A 296 8.61 2.87 -11.88
C HIS A 296 7.80 1.55 -11.77
N SER A 297 8.46 0.40 -11.91
CA SER A 297 7.80 -0.91 -11.96
C SER A 297 7.82 -1.70 -10.64
N ALA A 298 8.36 -1.15 -9.55
CA ALA A 298 8.40 -1.84 -8.24
C ALA A 298 7.25 -1.48 -7.26
N TYR A 299 6.32 -0.59 -7.64
CA TYR A 299 5.23 -0.13 -6.76
C TYR A 299 3.82 -0.47 -7.26
N ASN A 300 3.69 -1.55 -8.03
CA ASN A 300 2.38 -2.15 -8.28
C ASN A 300 2.15 -3.23 -7.22
N TYR A 301 1.47 -2.87 -6.12
CA TYR A 301 0.88 -3.84 -5.20
C TYR A 301 -0.15 -4.64 -6.01
N ASN A 302 0.27 -5.77 -6.57
CA ASN A 302 -0.57 -6.72 -7.28
C ASN A 302 -1.20 -7.67 -6.25
N TRP A 303 -2.40 -7.31 -5.78
CA TRP A 303 -3.11 -7.97 -4.68
C TRP A 303 -4.17 -8.98 -5.16
N TYR A 304 -4.16 -9.37 -6.43
CA TYR A 304 -5.28 -10.12 -7.02
C TYR A 304 -4.96 -11.48 -7.65
N GLN A 305 -3.69 -11.89 -7.73
CA GLN A 305 -3.34 -13.21 -8.28
C GLN A 305 -3.22 -14.33 -7.22
N GLN A 306 -3.63 -14.09 -5.96
CA GLN A 306 -3.35 -15.02 -4.88
C GLN A 306 -4.56 -15.23 -3.95
N TYR A 307 -5.63 -15.82 -4.49
CA TYR A 307 -6.73 -16.38 -3.71
C TYR A 307 -6.68 -17.91 -3.76
N ASN A 308 -5.66 -18.48 -3.14
CA ASN A 308 -5.65 -19.88 -2.69
C ASN A 308 -5.42 -19.87 -1.17
N TYR A 309 -6.17 -20.69 -0.44
CA TYR A 309 -6.24 -20.67 1.02
C TYR A 309 -4.87 -20.80 1.72
N GLN A 310 -4.79 -20.23 2.93
CA GLN A 310 -3.68 -20.23 3.89
C GLN A 310 -2.57 -19.18 3.69
N ASN A 311 -2.74 -17.97 4.28
CA ASN A 311 -1.70 -17.33 5.11
C ASN A 311 -2.18 -16.02 5.79
N PRO A 312 -2.01 -15.87 7.11
CA PRO A 312 -2.33 -14.64 7.83
C PRO A 312 -1.17 -13.64 7.73
N TRP A 313 -1.37 -12.58 6.94
CA TRP A 313 -0.65 -11.30 7.02
C TRP A 313 0.89 -11.34 7.00
N GLY A 314 1.48 -11.34 5.80
CA GLY A 314 2.91 -11.08 5.59
C GLY A 314 3.33 -9.63 5.89
N TYR A 315 3.42 -9.27 7.17
CA TYR A 315 4.08 -8.06 7.67
C TYR A 315 5.58 -8.28 8.00
N GLY A 316 6.10 -9.47 7.70
CA GLY A 316 7.40 -9.97 8.19
C GLY A 316 8.66 -9.28 7.64
N HIS A 317 8.55 -8.38 6.66
CA HIS A 317 9.74 -7.71 6.11
C HIS A 317 10.21 -6.48 6.89
N TYR A 318 9.39 -5.94 7.79
CA TYR A 318 9.69 -4.67 8.50
C TYR A 318 9.94 -4.82 10.00
N TYR A 319 9.65 -5.98 10.57
CA TYR A 319 9.86 -6.23 11.99
C TYR A 319 10.85 -7.37 12.14
N PRO A 320 12.02 -7.16 12.76
CA PRO A 320 12.86 -8.27 13.17
C PRO A 320 12.08 -9.13 14.19
N PRO A 321 12.21 -10.46 14.15
CA PRO A 321 11.60 -11.33 15.15
C PRO A 321 12.12 -10.99 16.56
N PRO A 322 11.30 -11.18 17.61
CA PRO A 322 11.72 -10.90 18.97
C PRO A 322 12.94 -11.77 19.35
N PRO A 323 13.89 -11.24 20.16
CA PRO A 323 14.98 -12.04 20.69
C PRO A 323 14.39 -13.12 21.62
N THR A 324 14.70 -14.38 21.32
CA THR A 324 14.43 -15.55 22.17
C THR A 324 15.40 -15.64 23.33
#